data_AF-A0A809RBP1-F1
#
_entry.id   AF-A0A809RBP1-F1
#
_cell.length_a   1.000
_cell.length_b   1.000
_cell.length_c   1.000
_cell.angle_alpha   90.00
_cell.angle_beta   90.00
_cell.angle_gamma   90.00
#
_symmetry.space_group_name_H-M   'P 1'
#
loop_
_entity.id
_entity.type
_entity.pdbx_description
1 polymer ?
#
loop_
_entity_poly.entity_id
_entity_poly.type
_entity_poly.pdbx_seq_one_letter_code
_entity_poly.pdbx_strand_id
1 'polypeptide(L)'
;MPDAPEKPARGDPAWVAPALTREEKTRHVGKTPVFFGPPLAILTDGQKNTMEISGKLNRTAERYLEIQKHHGLELSEPERRCIVHLCNIGFMSPLEIRELPFEVRMTAFECEGLDKAALAAKLEAASFADLVVVVESLGF
;
A
#
# COMPACT_ATOMS: atom_id res chain seq x y z
N MET A 1 -36.28 32.49 39.97
CA MET A 1 -36.20 31.06 39.61
C MET A 1 -34.85 30.85 38.97
N PRO A 2 -34.04 29.93 39.51
CA PRO A 2 -32.64 29.75 39.11
C PRO A 2 -32.58 29.14 37.71
N ASP A 3 -31.60 29.58 36.92
CA ASP A 3 -31.32 29.07 35.58
C ASP A 3 -31.15 27.55 35.60
N ALA A 4 -31.87 26.87 34.71
CA ALA A 4 -31.72 25.44 34.51
C ALA A 4 -30.26 25.15 34.08
N PRO A 5 -29.64 24.07 34.57
CA PRO A 5 -28.24 23.80 34.30
C PRO A 5 -28.00 23.70 32.80
N GLU A 6 -27.00 24.42 32.29
CA GLU A 6 -26.54 24.31 30.91
C GLU A 6 -26.30 22.83 30.60
N LYS A 7 -26.94 22.33 29.54
CA LYS A 7 -26.68 20.98 29.08
C LYS A 7 -25.21 20.93 28.64
N PRO A 8 -24.46 19.87 29.00
CA PRO A 8 -23.08 19.71 28.56
C PRO A 8 -22.98 19.95 27.05
N ALA A 9 -22.01 20.73 26.61
CA ALA A 9 -21.76 20.98 25.19
C ALA A 9 -20.71 19.99 24.67
N ARG A 10 -20.63 19.83 23.35
CA ARG A 10 -19.63 18.95 22.71
C ARG A 10 -18.22 19.39 23.15
N GLY A 11 -17.53 18.54 23.91
CA GLY A 11 -16.23 18.82 24.52
C GLY A 11 -16.20 18.71 26.05
N ASP A 12 -17.36 18.68 26.71
CA ASP A 12 -17.49 18.38 28.13
C ASP A 12 -17.44 16.85 28.38
N PRO A 13 -16.67 16.35 29.36
CA PRO A 13 -16.62 14.91 29.70
C PRO A 13 -17.98 14.28 30.05
N ALA A 14 -18.93 15.07 30.57
CA ALA A 14 -20.28 14.63 30.89
C ALA A 14 -21.23 14.66 29.67
N TRP A 15 -20.75 15.09 28.51
CA TRP A 15 -21.55 15.13 27.28
C TRP A 15 -21.67 13.74 26.64
N VAL A 16 -22.88 13.20 26.67
CA VAL A 16 -23.21 11.95 25.97
C VAL A 16 -23.88 12.29 24.65
N ALA A 17 -23.28 11.84 23.54
CA ALA A 17 -23.86 12.03 22.21
C ALA A 17 -25.25 11.37 22.15
N PRO A 18 -26.29 12.06 21.66
CA PRO A 18 -27.61 11.46 21.52
C PRO A 18 -27.55 10.26 20.57
N ALA A 19 -28.29 9.20 20.91
CA ALA A 19 -28.34 7.99 20.10
C ALA A 19 -28.97 8.31 18.73
N LEU A 20 -28.19 8.14 17.67
CA LEU A 20 -28.65 8.37 16.29
C LEU A 20 -29.84 7.46 15.95
N THR A 21 -30.83 8.02 15.27
CA THR A 21 -31.95 7.26 14.69
C THR A 21 -31.47 6.28 13.60
N ARG A 22 -32.32 5.34 13.18
CA ARG A 22 -31.95 4.34 12.15
C ARG A 22 -31.64 4.99 10.80
N GLU A 23 -32.37 6.03 10.39
CA GLU A 23 -32.04 6.82 9.19
C GLU A 23 -30.73 7.61 9.32
N GLU A 24 -30.40 8.13 10.51
CA GLU A 24 -29.14 8.87 10.74
C GLU A 24 -27.92 7.93 10.80
N LYS A 25 -28.09 6.72 11.33
CA LYS A 25 -27.06 5.66 11.30
C LYS A 25 -26.73 5.20 9.89
N THR A 26 -27.68 5.26 8.95
CA THR A 26 -27.49 4.76 7.58
C THR A 26 -27.03 5.84 6.60
N ARG A 27 -27.15 7.12 6.94
CA ARG A 27 -26.71 8.22 6.07
C ARG A 27 -25.22 8.56 6.19
N HIS A 28 -24.59 8.37 7.35
CA HIS A 28 -23.15 8.56 7.50
C HIS A 28 -22.59 7.62 8.58
N VAL A 29 -22.54 6.31 8.30
CA VAL A 29 -21.40 5.54 8.84
C VAL A 29 -20.21 6.08 8.09
N GLY A 30 -19.51 7.04 8.71
CA GLY A 30 -18.26 7.58 8.18
C GLY A 30 -17.34 6.42 7.88
N LYS A 31 -17.30 6.00 6.61
CA LYS A 31 -16.23 5.16 6.11
C LYS A 31 -14.97 5.90 6.51
N THR A 32 -14.10 5.26 7.29
CA THR A 32 -12.76 5.78 7.56
C THR A 32 -12.27 6.38 6.25
N PRO A 33 -11.99 7.70 6.19
CA PRO A 33 -11.56 8.31 4.96
C PRO A 33 -10.31 7.54 4.52
N VAL A 34 -10.45 6.76 3.45
CA VAL A 34 -9.35 5.98 2.91
C VAL A 34 -8.43 7.01 2.29
N PHE A 35 -7.27 7.21 2.91
CA PHE A 35 -6.26 8.07 2.33
C PHE A 35 -5.76 7.41 1.05
N PHE A 36 -5.98 8.07 -0.08
CA PHE A 36 -5.36 7.66 -1.32
C PHE A 36 -3.98 8.31 -1.39
N GLY A 37 -2.94 7.47 -1.45
CA GLY A 37 -1.60 7.93 -1.79
C GLY A 37 -1.57 8.60 -3.17
N PRO A 38 -0.51 9.36 -3.50
CA PRO A 38 -0.49 10.25 -4.66
C PRO A 38 -0.97 9.63 -5.99
N PRO A 39 -0.57 8.40 -6.37
CA PRO A 39 -1.04 7.82 -7.65
C PRO A 39 -2.56 7.65 -7.72
N LEU A 40 -3.17 7.21 -6.62
CA LEU A 40 -4.62 7.01 -6.54
C LEU A 40 -5.37 8.33 -6.32
N ALA A 41 -4.78 9.27 -5.59
CA ALA A 41 -5.32 10.62 -5.42
C ALA A 41 -5.39 11.34 -6.78
N ILE A 42 -4.31 11.29 -7.57
CA ILE A 42 -4.27 11.86 -8.93
C ILE A 42 -5.28 11.16 -9.86
N LEU A 43 -5.36 9.83 -9.80
CA LEU A 43 -6.30 9.05 -10.63
C LEU A 43 -7.77 9.44 -10.41
N THR A 44 -8.08 9.87 -9.19
CA THR A 44 -9.42 10.22 -8.74
C THR A 44 -9.64 11.72 -8.58
N ASP A 45 -8.65 12.53 -8.95
CA ASP A 45 -8.70 13.99 -8.79
C ASP A 45 -9.84 14.62 -9.62
N GLY A 46 -10.47 15.64 -9.04
CA GLY A 46 -11.64 16.31 -9.61
C GLY A 46 -12.93 15.48 -9.70
N GLN A 47 -12.90 14.20 -9.32
CA GLN A 47 -14.07 13.32 -9.37
C GLN A 47 -14.93 13.46 -8.11
N LYS A 48 -16.24 13.60 -8.31
CA LYS A 48 -17.22 13.65 -7.20
C LYS A 48 -18.19 12.46 -7.21
N ASN A 49 -18.19 11.67 -8.29
CA ASN A 49 -19.03 10.49 -8.42
C ASN A 49 -18.34 9.26 -7.82
N THR A 50 -18.85 8.80 -6.68
CA THR A 50 -18.32 7.63 -5.96
C THR A 50 -18.29 6.36 -6.80
N MET A 51 -19.25 6.16 -7.71
CA MET A 51 -19.30 4.96 -8.57
C MET A 51 -18.18 4.97 -9.61
N GLU A 52 -17.86 6.15 -10.17
CA GLU A 52 -16.76 6.30 -11.13
C GLU A 52 -15.40 6.12 -10.45
N ILE A 53 -15.23 6.68 -9.25
CA ILE A 53 -14.05 6.47 -8.42
C ILE A 53 -13.86 4.98 -8.13
N SER A 54 -14.91 4.31 -7.64
CA SER A 54 -14.86 2.87 -7.34
C SER A 54 -14.52 2.04 -8.58
N GLY A 55 -15.11 2.36 -9.73
CA GLY A 55 -14.82 1.66 -10.98
C GLY A 55 -13.37 1.84 -11.45
N LYS A 56 -12.79 3.04 -11.30
CA LYS A 56 -11.37 3.29 -11.61
C LYS A 56 -10.44 2.50 -10.69
N LEU A 57 -10.72 2.47 -9.40
CA LEU A 57 -9.94 1.72 -8.42
C LEU A 57 -9.97 0.23 -8.71
N ASN A 58 -11.16 -0.35 -8.93
CA ASN A 58 -11.31 -1.78 -9.22
C ASN A 58 -10.56 -2.18 -10.49
N ARG A 59 -10.72 -1.44 -11.60
CA ARG A 59 -9.99 -1.77 -12.84
C ARG A 59 -8.47 -1.65 -12.69
N THR A 60 -8.00 -0.71 -11.85
CA THR A 60 -6.57 -0.56 -11.57
C THR A 60 -6.06 -1.77 -10.79
N ALA A 61 -6.80 -2.18 -9.75
CA ALA A 61 -6.49 -3.38 -8.96
C ALA A 61 -6.55 -4.66 -9.80
N GLU A 62 -7.57 -4.85 -10.64
CA GLU A 62 -7.69 -6.01 -11.52
C GLU A 62 -6.49 -6.15 -12.46
N ARG A 63 -6.09 -5.05 -13.11
CA ARG A 63 -4.92 -5.04 -14.00
C ARG A 63 -3.63 -5.33 -13.23
N TYR A 64 -3.51 -4.79 -12.03
CA TYR A 64 -2.38 -5.04 -11.15
C TYR A 64 -2.27 -6.52 -10.76
N LEU A 65 -3.39 -7.14 -10.34
CA LEU A 65 -3.45 -8.56 -10.03
C LEU A 65 -3.20 -9.44 -11.26
N GLU A 66 -3.59 -8.99 -12.45
CA GLU A 66 -3.29 -9.72 -13.69
C GLU A 66 -1.80 -9.67 -14.02
N ILE A 67 -1.13 -8.52 -13.80
CA ILE A 67 0.34 -8.41 -13.94
C ILE A 67 1.03 -9.42 -13.03
N GLN A 68 0.59 -9.58 -11.77
CA GLN A 68 1.18 -10.56 -10.85
C GLN A 68 1.13 -12.02 -11.34
N LYS A 69 0.22 -12.37 -12.24
CA LYS A 69 0.11 -13.74 -12.76
C LYS A 69 1.11 -14.05 -13.87
N HIS A 70 1.52 -13.04 -14.64
CA HIS A 70 2.32 -13.21 -15.87
C HIS A 70 3.75 -12.68 -15.74
N HIS A 71 4.04 -11.94 -14.67
CA HIS A 71 5.33 -11.32 -14.42
C HIS A 71 6.02 -11.92 -13.19
N GLY A 72 7.32 -11.64 -13.06
CA GLY A 72 8.13 -12.08 -11.94
C GLY A 72 9.43 -12.73 -12.40
N LEU A 73 10.24 -13.14 -11.42
CA LEU A 73 11.51 -13.82 -11.68
C LEU A 73 11.61 -15.07 -10.82
N GLU A 74 12.20 -16.10 -11.39
CA GLU A 74 12.61 -17.27 -10.61
C GLU A 74 13.85 -16.92 -9.78
N LEU A 75 13.65 -16.95 -8.46
CA LEU A 75 14.68 -16.72 -7.48
C LEU A 75 14.92 -17.99 -6.68
N SER A 76 16.20 -18.33 -6.54
CA SER A 76 16.68 -19.31 -5.58
C SER A 76 16.51 -18.79 -4.15
N GLU A 77 16.56 -19.70 -3.18
CA GLU A 77 16.39 -19.34 -1.77
C GLU A 77 17.44 -18.33 -1.24
N PRO A 78 18.75 -18.43 -1.58
CA PRO A 78 19.71 -17.40 -1.20
C PRO A 78 19.39 -16.02 -1.78
N GLU A 79 18.91 -15.96 -3.04
CA GLU A 79 18.51 -14.70 -3.70
C GLU A 79 17.29 -14.09 -3.02
N ARG A 80 16.27 -14.91 -2.71
CA ARG A 80 15.08 -14.46 -1.96
C ARG A 80 15.46 -13.84 -0.62
N ARG A 81 16.33 -14.51 0.15
CA ARG A 81 16.82 -14.00 1.44
C ARG A 81 17.58 -12.69 1.31
N CYS A 82 18.38 -12.53 0.25
CA CYS A 82 19.08 -11.29 -0.04
C CYS A 82 18.10 -10.14 -0.29
N ILE A 83 17.07 -10.36 -1.12
CA ILE A 83 16.07 -9.31 -1.42
C ILE A 83 15.23 -8.98 -0.18
N VAL A 84 14.74 -9.98 0.56
CA VAL A 84 14.01 -9.77 1.82
C VAL A 84 14.83 -8.93 2.81
N HIS A 85 16.14 -9.17 2.89
CA HIS A 85 17.03 -8.37 3.73
C HIS A 85 17.09 -6.89 3.30
N LEU A 86 17.04 -6.62 1.99
CA LEU A 86 17.04 -5.26 1.43
C LEU A 86 15.69 -4.53 1.61
N CYS A 87 14.57 -5.25 1.48
CA CYS A 87 13.23 -4.68 1.60
C CYS A 87 12.91 -4.15 3.02
N ASN A 88 13.65 -4.60 4.05
CA ASN A 88 13.49 -4.19 5.46
C ASN A 88 12.03 -4.33 5.97
N ILE A 89 11.47 -3.33 6.68
CA ILE A 89 10.08 -3.31 7.18
C ILE A 89 9.32 -2.18 6.49
N GLY A 90 8.33 -2.53 5.66
CA GLY A 90 7.43 -1.57 5.03
C GLY A 90 7.16 -1.88 3.55
N PHE A 91 6.44 -0.97 2.89
CA PHE A 91 6.18 -1.05 1.46
C PHE A 91 7.30 -0.33 0.69
N MET A 92 7.84 -0.97 -0.34
CA MET A 92 8.86 -0.34 -1.20
C MET A 92 8.23 0.63 -2.19
N SER A 93 8.80 1.83 -2.30
CA SER A 93 8.45 2.78 -3.34
C SER A 93 8.92 2.32 -4.72
N PRO A 94 8.31 2.79 -5.82
CA PRO A 94 8.75 2.46 -7.18
C PRO A 94 10.22 2.80 -7.48
N LEU A 95 10.79 3.79 -6.79
CA LEU A 95 12.21 4.12 -6.92
C LEU A 95 13.08 3.05 -6.27
N GLU A 96 12.77 2.68 -5.02
CA GLU A 96 13.51 1.63 -4.30
C GLU A 96 13.46 0.29 -5.06
N ILE A 97 12.31 -0.05 -5.66
CA ILE A 97 12.18 -1.26 -6.51
C ILE A 97 13.11 -1.21 -7.72
N ARG A 98 13.29 -0.04 -8.35
CA ARG A 98 14.22 0.12 -9.49
C ARG A 98 15.68 0.04 -9.07
N GLU A 99 15.98 0.41 -7.84
CA GLU A 99 17.33 0.45 -7.29
C GLU A 99 17.76 -0.90 -6.69
N LEU A 100 16.87 -1.89 -6.59
CA LEU A 100 17.20 -3.24 -6.12
C LEU A 100 18.47 -3.86 -6.74
N PRO A 101 18.74 -3.78 -8.07
CA PRO A 101 19.99 -4.30 -8.62
C PRO A 101 21.24 -3.63 -8.03
N PHE A 102 21.17 -2.32 -7.77
CA PHE A 102 22.25 -1.56 -7.16
C PHE A 102 22.41 -1.91 -5.68
N GLU A 103 21.30 -1.97 -4.93
CA GLU A 103 21.30 -2.37 -3.52
C GLU A 103 21.87 -3.77 -3.29
N VAL A 104 21.55 -4.73 -4.18
CA VAL A 104 22.14 -6.09 -4.16
C VAL A 104 23.66 -6.05 -4.35
N ARG A 105 24.20 -5.14 -5.19
CA ARG A 105 25.66 -5.03 -5.37
C ARG A 105 26.33 -4.42 -4.15
N MET A 106 25.66 -3.49 -3.47
CA MET A 106 26.23 -2.69 -2.39
C MET A 106 26.08 -3.31 -1.01
N THR A 107 25.11 -4.21 -0.83
CA THR A 107 24.84 -4.81 0.47
C THR A 107 25.99 -5.68 0.98
N ALA A 108 26.22 -5.60 2.28
CA ALA A 108 27.14 -6.47 3.02
C ALA A 108 26.51 -7.85 3.33
N PHE A 109 25.26 -8.10 2.91
CA PHE A 109 24.62 -9.39 3.09
C PHE A 109 25.41 -10.48 2.35
N GLU A 110 25.63 -11.59 3.05
CA GLU A 110 26.31 -12.78 2.57
C GLU A 110 25.49 -14.02 2.95
N CYS A 111 25.43 -14.99 2.06
CA CYS A 111 24.70 -16.23 2.28
C CYS A 111 25.31 -17.35 1.44
N GLU A 112 25.34 -18.57 1.97
CA GLU A 112 25.85 -19.72 1.21
C GLU A 112 25.04 -19.93 -0.07
N GLY A 113 25.74 -20.04 -1.20
CA GLY A 113 25.15 -20.20 -2.53
C GLY A 113 24.60 -18.92 -3.17
N LEU A 114 24.80 -17.75 -2.55
CA LEU A 114 24.43 -16.47 -3.14
C LEU A 114 25.53 -15.95 -4.08
N ASP A 115 25.18 -15.70 -5.34
CA ASP A 115 25.99 -14.91 -6.27
C ASP A 115 25.34 -13.54 -6.46
N LYS A 116 25.88 -12.51 -5.78
CA LYS A 116 25.34 -11.14 -5.85
C LYS A 116 25.50 -10.51 -7.23
N ALA A 117 26.56 -10.86 -7.97
CA ALA A 117 26.78 -10.31 -9.30
C ALA A 117 25.75 -10.89 -10.29
N ALA A 118 25.50 -12.20 -10.22
CA ALA A 118 24.49 -12.85 -11.04
C ALA A 118 23.07 -12.38 -10.68
N LEU A 119 22.74 -12.26 -9.39
CA LEU A 119 21.45 -11.73 -8.95
C LEU A 119 21.24 -10.29 -9.43
N ALA A 120 22.22 -9.41 -9.25
CA ALA A 120 22.10 -8.03 -9.70
C ALA A 120 21.93 -7.92 -11.22
N ALA A 121 22.66 -8.72 -12.00
CA ALA A 121 22.50 -8.75 -13.45
C ALA A 121 21.10 -9.26 -13.86
N LYS A 122 20.59 -10.28 -13.16
CA LYS A 122 19.23 -10.81 -13.35
C LYS A 122 18.16 -9.74 -13.09
N LEU A 123 18.29 -8.99 -11.99
CA LEU A 123 17.36 -7.92 -11.64
C LEU A 123 17.46 -6.73 -12.60
N GLU A 124 18.66 -6.36 -13.07
CA GLU A 124 18.87 -5.26 -14.02
C GLU A 124 18.29 -5.56 -15.41
N ALA A 125 18.31 -6.83 -15.82
CA ALA A 125 17.72 -7.26 -17.09
C ALA A 125 16.19 -7.40 -17.04
N ALA A 126 15.60 -7.44 -15.84
CA ALA A 126 14.17 -7.65 -15.65
C ALA A 126 13.35 -6.39 -15.96
N SER A 127 12.10 -6.58 -16.38
CA SER A 127 11.19 -5.45 -16.53
C SER A 127 10.79 -4.90 -15.15
N PHE A 128 10.40 -3.63 -15.09
CA PHE A 128 9.89 -3.07 -13.85
C PHE A 128 8.67 -3.84 -13.31
N ALA A 129 7.82 -4.38 -14.19
CA ALA A 129 6.70 -5.21 -13.78
C ALA A 129 7.18 -6.51 -13.09
N ASP A 130 8.23 -7.14 -13.60
CA ASP A 130 8.80 -8.34 -12.96
C ASP A 130 9.39 -8.03 -11.59
N LEU A 131 10.07 -6.89 -11.46
CA LEU A 131 10.62 -6.43 -10.17
C LEU A 131 9.52 -6.17 -9.14
N VAL A 132 8.42 -5.52 -9.54
CA VAL A 132 7.26 -5.32 -8.67
C VAL A 132 6.71 -6.66 -8.20
N VAL A 133 6.53 -7.63 -9.09
CA VAL A 133 6.00 -8.95 -8.71
C VAL A 133 6.96 -9.71 -7.80
N VAL A 134 8.28 -9.58 -8.00
CA VAL A 134 9.26 -10.17 -7.09
C VAL A 134 9.07 -9.65 -5.66
N VAL A 135 9.01 -8.33 -5.49
CA VAL A 135 8.86 -7.68 -4.17
C VAL A 135 7.55 -8.10 -3.51
N GLU A 136 6.46 -8.10 -4.27
CA GLU A 136 5.12 -8.45 -3.78
C GLU A 136 5.01 -9.94 -3.41
N SER A 137 5.66 -10.82 -4.17
CA SER A 137 5.75 -12.25 -3.85
C SER A 137 6.51 -12.54 -2.55
N LEU A 138 7.32 -11.58 -2.09
CA LEU A 138 8.06 -11.64 -0.83
C LEU A 138 7.30 -10.95 0.33
N GLY A 139 6.16 -10.32 0.05
CA GLY A 139 5.27 -9.71 1.05
C GLY A 139 5.50 -8.23 1.32
N PHE A 140 6.12 -7.50 0.39
CA PHE A 140 6.46 -6.07 0.50
C PHE A 140 5.79 -5.21 -0.56
#